data_AF-A0A496WCR8-F1
#
_entry.id   AF-A0A496WCR8-F1
#
_cell.length_a   1.000
_cell.length_b   1.000
_cell.length_c   1.000
_cell.angle_alpha   90.00
_cell.angle_beta   90.00
_cell.angle_gamma   90.00
#
_symmetry.space_group_name_H-M   'P 1'
#
loop_
_entity.id
_entity.type
_entity.pdbx_description
1 polymer ?
#
loop_
_entity_poly.entity_id
_entity_poly.type
_entity_poly.pdbx_seq_one_letter_code
_entity_poly.pdbx_strand_id
1 'polypeptide(L)'
;MINFFKFKHLDTIETIKAGQEGDATKVVNLIKSIQKNAEENSDDPFLIALSDRAQLVQESFEDRQAEQGMDDLTYFVMSKFDEAGVPDSEATSKRVAGAFAAHPNWQKSENQQRDLRQAITFALYAAAEDPDENEIAAQVEGLLSILRRQA
;
A
#
# COMPACT_ATOMS: atom_id res chain seq x y z
N MET A 1 6.57 11.75 -2.92
CA MET A 1 6.55 11.81 -1.45
C MET A 1 5.08 11.67 -1.09
N ILE A 2 4.65 10.48 -0.63
CA ILE A 2 3.23 10.25 -0.28
C ILE A 2 2.92 11.17 0.91
N ASN A 3 1.76 11.80 0.90
CA ASN A 3 1.45 12.90 1.80
C ASN A 3 1.14 12.36 3.21
N PHE A 4 2.18 12.02 3.96
CA PHE A 4 2.17 11.48 5.34
C PHE A 4 1.72 12.50 6.42
N PHE A 5 1.11 13.62 6.00
CA PHE A 5 1.02 14.84 6.80
C PHE A 5 -0.43 15.25 7.10
N LYS A 6 -1.22 14.41 7.75
CA LYS A 6 -2.53 14.88 8.25
C LYS A 6 -3.03 14.34 9.58
N PHE A 7 -2.20 13.88 10.52
CA PHE A 7 -2.75 13.43 11.80
C PHE A 7 -1.95 13.97 12.99
N LYS A 8 -2.39 15.13 13.50
CA LYS A 8 -1.98 15.68 14.80
C LYS A 8 -3.02 15.27 15.86
N HIS A 9 -2.54 14.56 16.89
CA HIS A 9 -3.06 14.35 18.26
C HIS A 9 -4.32 15.18 18.58
N LEU A 10 -5.52 14.61 18.81
CA LEU A 10 -5.92 13.69 19.90
C LEU A 10 -6.97 12.64 19.46
N ASP A 11 -7.38 12.66 18.19
CA ASP A 11 -8.50 11.84 17.65
C ASP A 11 -8.02 10.75 16.68
N THR A 12 -6.74 10.36 16.71
CA THR A 12 -6.14 9.41 15.75
C THR A 12 -6.93 8.11 15.62
N ILE A 13 -7.39 7.54 16.75
CA ILE A 13 -8.20 6.31 16.74
C ILE A 13 -9.59 6.55 16.15
N GLU A 14 -10.25 7.66 16.50
CA GLU A 14 -11.57 7.98 15.96
C GLU A 14 -11.51 8.29 14.46
N THR A 15 -10.44 8.93 14.03
CA THR A 15 -10.20 9.27 12.63
C THR A 15 -9.93 8.02 11.80
N ILE A 16 -9.10 7.09 12.30
CA ILE A 16 -8.88 5.79 11.65
C ILE A 16 -10.18 5.01 11.56
N LYS A 17 -11.02 5.03 12.61
CA LYS A 17 -12.33 4.36 12.61
C LYS A 17 -13.33 4.99 11.62
N ALA A 18 -13.35 6.31 11.54
CA ALA A 18 -14.25 7.06 10.66
C ALA A 18 -13.80 7.07 9.19
N GLY A 19 -12.57 6.65 8.91
CA GLY A 19 -12.06 6.49 7.55
C GLY A 19 -12.88 5.50 6.73
N GLN A 20 -13.12 5.83 5.46
CA GLN A 20 -13.75 4.94 4.48
C GLN A 20 -12.81 3.83 3.99
N GLU A 21 -11.58 3.82 4.48
CA GLU A 21 -10.52 2.87 4.16
C GLU A 21 -10.87 1.45 4.63
N GLY A 22 -10.33 0.43 3.94
CA GLY A 22 -10.46 -0.96 4.33
C GLY A 22 -9.77 -1.29 5.67
N ASP A 23 -10.22 -2.36 6.33
CA ASP A 23 -9.75 -2.74 7.67
C ASP A 23 -8.23 -3.01 7.72
N ALA A 24 -7.67 -3.59 6.65
CA ALA A 24 -6.22 -3.79 6.52
C ALA A 24 -5.45 -2.46 6.56
N THR A 25 -5.92 -1.46 5.81
CA THR A 25 -5.34 -0.12 5.76
C THR A 25 -5.43 0.59 7.11
N LYS A 26 -6.55 0.41 7.83
CA LYS A 26 -6.71 0.93 9.20
C LYS A 26 -5.68 0.35 10.17
N VAL A 27 -5.40 -0.96 10.07
CA VAL A 27 -4.37 -1.63 10.88
C VAL A 27 -2.98 -1.05 10.58
N VAL A 28 -2.64 -0.91 9.29
CA VAL A 28 -1.35 -0.34 8.87
C VAL A 28 -1.21 1.11 9.31
N ASN A 29 -2.26 1.92 9.17
CA ASN A 29 -2.26 3.33 9.55
C ASN A 29 -2.10 3.50 11.08
N LEU A 30 -2.73 2.63 11.87
CA LEU A 30 -2.54 2.60 13.31
C LEU A 30 -1.08 2.30 13.69
N ILE A 31 -0.47 1.27 13.10
CA ILE A 31 0.92 0.87 13.35
C ILE A 31 1.88 2.02 13.03
N LYS A 32 1.74 2.64 11.85
CA LYS A 32 2.57 3.80 11.46
C LYS A 32 2.40 4.99 12.39
N SER A 33 1.20 5.22 12.91
CA SER A 33 0.96 6.30 13.87
C SER A 33 1.68 6.07 15.20
N ILE A 34 1.76 4.81 15.65
CA ILE A 34 2.50 4.41 16.85
C ILE A 34 4.01 4.58 16.63
N GLN A 35 4.55 4.06 15.53
CA GLN A 35 5.96 4.18 15.17
C GLN A 35 6.40 5.64 15.10
N LYS A 36 5.62 6.48 14.40
CA LYS A 36 5.91 7.91 14.29
C LYS A 36 5.88 8.62 15.64
N ASN A 37 4.91 8.29 16.50
CA ASN A 37 4.85 8.87 17.85
C ASN A 37 6.07 8.45 18.70
N ALA A 38 6.51 7.20 18.58
CA ALA A 38 7.72 6.72 19.23
C ALA A 38 9.00 7.36 18.69
N GLU A 39 9.09 7.62 17.38
CA GLU A 39 10.21 8.37 16.78
C GLU A 39 10.23 9.83 17.27
N GLU A 40 9.08 10.50 17.28
CA GLU A 40 8.94 11.90 17.73
C GLU A 40 9.22 12.06 19.23
N ASN A 41 9.02 11.00 20.02
CA ASN A 41 9.23 10.96 21.47
C ASN A 41 10.17 9.81 21.85
N SER A 42 11.31 9.74 21.16
CA SER A 42 12.30 8.65 21.26
C SER A 42 12.94 8.47 22.63
N ASP A 43 12.70 9.40 23.56
CA ASP A 43 13.15 9.35 24.95
C ASP A 43 12.13 8.68 25.88
N ASP A 44 10.91 8.37 25.42
CA ASP A 44 9.90 7.64 26.19
C ASP A 44 10.04 6.12 25.98
N PRO A 45 10.50 5.36 26.99
CA PRO A 45 10.65 3.91 26.89
C PRO A 45 9.32 3.17 26.65
N PHE A 46 8.19 3.76 27.05
CA PHE A 46 6.87 3.16 26.81
C PHE A 46 6.51 3.20 25.33
N LEU A 47 6.82 4.31 24.65
CA LEU A 47 6.55 4.46 23.22
C LEU A 47 7.48 3.57 22.39
N ILE A 48 8.74 3.40 22.80
CA ILE A 48 9.65 2.41 22.19
C ILE A 48 9.04 1.00 22.27
N ALA A 49 8.64 0.56 23.47
CA ALA A 49 8.05 -0.76 23.66
C ALA A 49 6.72 -0.93 22.91
N LEU A 50 5.95 0.16 22.73
CA LEU A 50 4.72 0.15 21.94
C LEU A 50 5.02 0.03 20.45
N SER A 51 6.08 0.69 19.95
CA SER A 51 6.56 0.55 18.58
C SER A 51 7.00 -0.88 18.27
N ASP A 52 7.77 -1.51 19.17
CA ASP A 52 8.19 -2.91 19.01
C ASP A 52 6.98 -3.85 18.91
N ARG A 53 5.96 -3.62 19.74
CA ARG A 53 4.70 -4.39 19.67
C ARG A 53 3.93 -4.12 18.39
N ALA A 54 3.88 -2.88 17.92
CA ALA A 54 3.22 -2.54 16.67
C ALA A 54 3.89 -3.23 15.48
N GLN A 55 5.22 -3.38 15.51
CA GLN A 55 5.96 -4.13 14.50
C GLN A 55 5.63 -5.62 14.53
N LEU A 56 5.57 -6.25 15.71
CA LEU A 56 5.14 -7.66 15.80
C LEU A 56 3.70 -7.89 15.30
N VAL A 57 2.80 -6.93 15.54
CA VAL A 57 1.43 -6.97 15.01
C VAL A 57 1.44 -6.83 13.49
N GLN A 58 2.32 -5.99 12.92
CA GLN A 58 2.51 -5.86 11.49
C GLN A 58 2.94 -7.18 10.85
N GLU A 59 4.02 -7.78 11.36
CA GLU A 59 4.57 -9.05 10.87
C GLU A 59 3.50 -10.15 10.93
N SER A 60 2.79 -10.27 12.06
CA SER A 60 1.71 -11.25 12.20
C SER A 60 0.52 -10.99 11.28
N PHE A 61 0.27 -9.72 10.91
CA PHE A 61 -0.78 -9.36 9.98
C PHE A 61 -0.40 -9.72 8.55
N GLU A 62 0.83 -9.41 8.15
CA GLU A 62 1.43 -9.79 6.87
C GLU A 62 1.47 -11.32 6.71
N ASP A 63 1.90 -12.05 7.74
CA ASP A 63 1.91 -13.52 7.77
C ASP A 63 0.51 -14.12 7.53
N ARG A 64 -0.53 -13.58 8.18
CA ARG A 64 -1.92 -14.05 7.97
C ARG A 64 -2.43 -13.77 6.56
N GLN A 65 -1.98 -12.68 5.92
CA GLN A 65 -2.33 -12.38 4.53
C GLN A 65 -1.60 -13.33 3.56
N ALA A 66 -0.34 -13.66 3.86
CA ALA A 66 0.40 -14.70 3.17
C ALA A 66 -0.26 -16.08 3.31
N GLU A 67 -0.76 -16.43 4.50
CA GLU A 67 -1.56 -17.64 4.75
C GLU A 67 -2.90 -17.64 4.00
N GLN A 68 -3.49 -16.47 3.75
CA GLN A 68 -4.67 -16.30 2.87
C GLN A 68 -4.33 -16.44 1.38
N GLY A 69 -3.08 -16.72 1.04
CA GLY A 69 -2.62 -16.95 -0.33
C GLY A 69 -2.37 -15.65 -1.12
N MET A 70 -2.27 -14.50 -0.45
CA MET A 70 -1.79 -13.27 -1.08
C MET A 70 -0.28 -13.18 -0.90
N ASP A 71 0.47 -13.22 -1.99
CA ASP A 71 1.91 -12.96 -1.92
C ASP A 71 2.19 -11.49 -1.51
N ASP A 72 3.39 -11.25 -0.96
CA ASP A 72 3.81 -9.95 -0.43
C ASP A 72 3.60 -8.80 -1.43
N LEU A 73 3.79 -9.08 -2.72
CA LEU A 73 3.59 -8.10 -3.80
C LEU A 73 2.10 -7.78 -3.97
N THR A 74 1.24 -8.79 -3.97
CA THR A 74 -0.22 -8.63 -4.06
C THR A 74 -0.73 -7.80 -2.89
N TYR A 75 -0.30 -8.11 -1.67
CA TYR A 75 -0.67 -7.35 -0.48
C TYR A 75 -0.19 -5.89 -0.54
N PHE A 76 1.08 -5.68 -0.92
CA PHE A 76 1.63 -4.33 -1.06
C PHE A 76 0.86 -3.50 -2.09
N VAL A 77 0.56 -4.07 -3.26
CA VAL A 77 -0.22 -3.41 -4.31
C VAL A 77 -1.64 -3.12 -3.84
N MET A 78 -2.30 -4.07 -3.18
CA MET A 78 -3.65 -3.86 -2.62
C MET A 78 -3.66 -2.68 -1.64
N SER A 79 -2.74 -2.67 -0.68
CA SER A 79 -2.63 -1.57 0.29
C SER A 79 -2.43 -0.22 -0.40
N LYS A 80 -1.62 -0.17 -1.47
CA LYS A 80 -1.43 1.06 -2.27
C LYS A 80 -2.68 1.47 -3.04
N PHE A 81 -3.47 0.52 -3.52
CA PHE A 81 -4.73 0.76 -4.21
C PHE A 81 -5.83 1.22 -3.25
N ASP A 82 -5.90 0.65 -2.05
CA ASP A 82 -6.78 1.14 -0.98
C ASP A 82 -6.41 2.58 -0.58
N GLU A 83 -5.11 2.88 -0.41
CA GLU A 83 -4.62 4.25 -0.16
C GLU A 83 -5.03 5.24 -1.28
N ALA A 84 -5.07 4.76 -2.51
CA ALA A 84 -5.42 5.55 -3.69
C ALA A 84 -6.93 5.58 -4.00
N GLY A 85 -7.77 4.93 -3.17
CA GLY A 85 -9.22 4.87 -3.39
C GLY A 85 -9.63 4.06 -4.62
N VAL A 86 -8.77 3.15 -5.10
CA VAL A 86 -9.05 2.30 -6.26
C VAL A 86 -10.16 1.30 -5.88
N PRO A 87 -11.29 1.27 -6.61
CA PRO A 87 -12.33 0.27 -6.39
C PRO A 87 -11.83 -1.16 -6.68
N ASP A 88 -12.46 -2.17 -6.08
CA ASP A 88 -12.10 -3.59 -6.30
C ASP A 88 -10.58 -3.86 -6.15
N SER A 89 -9.98 -3.25 -5.12
CA SER A 89 -8.52 -3.25 -4.88
C SER A 89 -7.95 -4.65 -4.77
N GLU A 90 -8.69 -5.61 -4.20
CA GLU A 90 -8.27 -7.01 -4.09
C GLU A 90 -8.16 -7.68 -5.47
N ALA A 91 -9.18 -7.60 -6.33
CA ALA A 91 -9.08 -8.23 -7.65
C ALA A 91 -8.08 -7.49 -8.55
N THR A 92 -8.01 -6.16 -8.43
CA THR A 92 -7.10 -5.33 -9.21
C THR A 92 -5.64 -5.60 -8.82
N SER A 93 -5.34 -5.75 -7.53
CA SER A 93 -3.99 -6.11 -7.05
C SER A 93 -3.56 -7.50 -7.52
N LYS A 94 -4.45 -8.50 -7.50
CA LYS A 94 -4.15 -9.84 -8.06
C LYS A 94 -3.80 -9.79 -9.55
N ARG A 95 -4.52 -8.99 -10.34
CA ARG A 95 -4.21 -8.79 -11.78
C ARG A 95 -2.84 -8.15 -11.96
N VAL A 96 -2.53 -7.14 -11.14
CA VAL A 96 -1.24 -6.43 -11.20
C VAL A 96 -0.09 -7.33 -10.76
N ALA A 97 -0.24 -8.13 -9.70
CA ALA A 97 0.76 -9.12 -9.29
C ALA A 97 1.03 -10.14 -10.40
N GLY A 98 -0.01 -10.62 -11.08
CA GLY A 98 0.12 -11.45 -12.28
C GLY A 98 0.91 -10.78 -13.41
N ALA A 99 0.72 -9.48 -13.63
CA ALA A 99 1.49 -8.71 -14.62
C ALA A 99 2.98 -8.64 -14.26
N PHE A 100 3.33 -8.42 -12.98
CA PHE A 100 4.72 -8.46 -12.54
C PHE A 100 5.37 -9.85 -12.73
N ALA A 101 4.64 -10.92 -12.42
CA ALA A 101 5.12 -12.28 -12.64
C ALA A 101 5.37 -12.59 -14.14
N ALA A 102 4.57 -12.02 -15.04
CA ALA A 102 4.76 -12.12 -16.49
C ALA A 102 5.94 -11.28 -17.02
N HIS A 103 6.40 -10.29 -16.24
CA HIS A 103 7.42 -9.33 -16.64
C HIS A 103 8.60 -9.26 -15.64
N PRO A 104 9.31 -10.38 -15.37
CA PRO A 104 10.34 -10.44 -14.31
C PRO A 104 11.57 -9.54 -14.55
N ASN A 105 11.80 -9.09 -15.78
CA ASN A 105 12.91 -8.22 -16.17
C ASN A 105 12.46 -6.79 -16.48
N TRP A 106 11.28 -6.36 -16.03
CA TRP A 106 10.71 -5.03 -16.31
C TRP A 106 11.63 -3.86 -15.98
N GLN A 107 12.52 -3.97 -14.99
CA GLN A 107 13.48 -2.92 -14.66
C GLN A 107 14.64 -2.81 -15.66
N LYS A 108 14.95 -3.90 -16.36
CA LYS A 108 16.11 -4.02 -17.28
C LYS A 108 15.69 -4.04 -18.75
N SER A 109 14.39 -4.07 -19.03
CA SER A 109 13.83 -4.19 -20.37
C SER A 109 12.74 -3.15 -20.59
N GLU A 110 13.00 -2.19 -21.47
CA GLU A 110 12.04 -1.17 -21.89
C GLU A 110 10.74 -1.77 -22.43
N ASN A 111 10.82 -2.88 -23.16
CA ASN A 111 9.63 -3.58 -23.67
C ASN A 111 8.79 -4.12 -22.51
N GLN A 112 9.40 -4.84 -21.56
CA GLN A 112 8.66 -5.35 -20.41
C GLN A 112 8.14 -4.22 -19.51
N GLN A 113 8.86 -3.11 -19.39
CA GLN A 113 8.38 -1.93 -18.66
C GLN A 113 7.13 -1.34 -19.32
N ARG A 114 7.14 -1.21 -20.65
CA ARG A 114 5.99 -0.69 -21.41
C ARG A 114 4.78 -1.61 -21.28
N ASP A 115 4.99 -2.91 -21.43
CA ASP A 115 3.92 -3.91 -21.38
C ASP A 115 3.33 -4.01 -19.95
N LEU A 116 4.19 -3.97 -18.93
CA LEU A 116 3.77 -3.90 -17.52
C LEU A 116 2.95 -2.64 -17.23
N ARG A 117 3.42 -1.46 -17.67
CA ARG A 117 2.68 -0.20 -17.50
C ARG A 117 1.28 -0.31 -18.11
N GLN A 118 1.20 -0.80 -19.34
CA GLN A 118 -0.06 -0.97 -20.05
C GLN A 118 -1.00 -1.95 -19.33
N ALA A 119 -0.48 -3.08 -18.82
CA ALA A 119 -1.27 -4.05 -18.06
C ALA A 119 -1.86 -3.45 -16.78
N ILE A 120 -1.06 -2.66 -16.03
CA ILE A 120 -1.52 -1.98 -14.81
C ILE A 120 -2.58 -0.92 -15.16
N THR A 121 -2.35 -0.11 -16.21
CA THR A 121 -3.32 0.88 -16.69
C THR A 121 -4.66 0.20 -16.99
N PHE A 122 -4.67 -0.89 -17.75
CA PHE A 122 -5.92 -1.61 -18.05
C PHE A 122 -6.61 -2.18 -16.81
N ALA A 123 -5.85 -2.70 -15.85
CA ALA A 123 -6.41 -3.22 -14.61
C ALA A 123 -7.15 -2.13 -13.83
N LEU A 124 -6.57 -0.92 -13.75
CA LEU A 124 -7.17 0.22 -13.06
C LEU A 124 -8.39 0.78 -13.81
N TYR A 125 -8.30 0.91 -15.14
CA TYR A 125 -9.45 1.31 -15.97
C TYR A 125 -10.63 0.34 -15.85
N ALA A 126 -10.36 -0.96 -15.76
CA ALA A 126 -11.40 -1.98 -15.62
C ALA A 126 -12.07 -1.97 -14.24
N ALA A 127 -11.40 -1.42 -13.23
CA ALA A 127 -11.90 -1.34 -11.86
C ALA A 127 -12.69 -0.05 -11.59
N ALA A 128 -12.40 1.04 -12.30
CA ALA A 128 -13.02 2.34 -12.11
C ALA A 128 -14.39 2.45 -12.80
N GLU A 129 -15.38 3.04 -12.10
CA GLU A 129 -16.68 3.38 -12.69
C GLU A 129 -16.61 4.61 -13.61
N ASP A 130 -15.79 5.61 -13.26
CA ASP A 130 -15.54 6.83 -14.04
C ASP A 130 -14.04 7.18 -14.00
N PRO A 131 -13.21 6.54 -14.85
CA PRO A 131 -11.76 6.68 -14.78
C PRO A 131 -11.26 8.03 -15.31
N ASP A 132 -10.56 8.79 -14.46
CA ASP A 132 -9.76 9.94 -14.89
C ASP A 132 -8.37 9.49 -15.37
N GLU A 133 -8.01 9.87 -16.60
CA GLU A 133 -6.74 9.45 -17.23
C GLU A 133 -5.50 9.92 -16.44
N ASN A 134 -5.54 11.12 -15.85
CA ASN A 134 -4.41 11.65 -15.11
C ASN A 134 -4.25 10.95 -13.76
N GLU A 135 -5.37 10.61 -13.10
CA GLU A 135 -5.38 9.85 -11.86
C GLU A 135 -4.81 8.43 -12.08
N ILE A 136 -5.30 7.74 -13.12
CA ILE A 136 -4.80 6.40 -13.48
C ILE A 136 -3.30 6.47 -13.79
N ALA A 137 -2.85 7.44 -14.60
CA ALA A 137 -1.44 7.61 -14.91
C ALA A 137 -0.60 7.87 -13.65
N ALA A 138 -1.10 8.69 -12.72
CA ALA A 138 -0.43 8.98 -11.46
C ALA A 138 -0.34 7.74 -10.55
N GLN A 139 -1.38 6.92 -10.48
CA GLN A 139 -1.40 5.67 -9.72
C GLN A 139 -0.39 4.66 -10.29
N VAL A 140 -0.35 4.50 -11.61
CA VAL A 140 0.60 3.61 -12.30
C VAL A 140 2.04 4.03 -12.05
N GLU A 141 2.37 5.30 -12.28
CA GLU A 141 3.73 5.81 -12.07
C GLU A 141 4.13 5.81 -10.59
N GLY A 142 3.18 6.12 -9.70
CA GLY A 142 3.35 6.03 -8.26
C GLY A 142 3.78 4.62 -7.84
N LEU A 143 3.02 3.61 -8.24
CA LEU A 143 3.30 2.20 -7.94
C LEU A 143 4.67 1.76 -8.49
N LEU A 144 4.93 2.00 -9.78
CA LEU A 144 6.18 1.62 -10.43
C LEU A 144 7.40 2.32 -9.81
N SER A 145 7.25 3.56 -9.34
CA SER A 145 8.34 4.31 -8.70
C SER A 145 8.74 3.73 -7.35
N ILE A 146 7.78 3.17 -6.59
CA ILE A 146 8.04 2.60 -5.26
C ILE A 146 8.73 1.24 -5.43
N LEU A 147 8.19 0.39 -6.30
CA LEU A 147 8.73 -0.95 -6.53
C LEU A 147 10.12 -0.93 -7.18
N ARG A 148 10.49 0.17 -7.86
CA ARG A 148 11.86 0.36 -8.36
C ARG A 148 12.87 0.69 -7.26
N ARG A 149 12.44 1.23 -6.11
CA ARG A 149 13.33 1.57 -4.98
C ARG A 149 13.55 0.42 -4.00
N GLN A 150 12.72 -0.62 -4.08
CA GLN A 150 12.75 -1.77 -3.17
C GLN A 150 13.56 -2.96 -3.74
N ALA A 151 14.14 -2.83 -4.93
CA ALA A 151 14.99 -3.82 -5.59
C ALA A 151 16.45 -3.34 -5.66
#